data_AF-A0A6C0TMW8-F1
#
_entry.id   AF-A0A6C0TMW8-F1
#
_cell.length_a   1.000
_cell.length_b   1.000
_cell.length_c   1.000
_cell.angle_alpha   90.00
_cell.angle_beta   90.00
_cell.angle_gamma   90.00
#
_symmetry.space_group_name_H-M   'P 1'
#
loop_
_entity.id
_entity.type
_entity.pdbx_description
1 polymer ?
#
loop_
_entity_poly.entity_id
_entity_poly.type
_entity_poly.pdbx_seq_one_letter_code
_entity_poly.pdbx_strand_id
1 'polypeptide(L)'
;MSIDTKERYGRVTRVFHWLMALLIGWRLLKFFDRIAEGEHWIGETLVPWHISIGVLLFVLIALRIIWALTQRNNRPEQDPKTAMLVKGGHFLLYAAMLLMPLTGVMVMLGNGYGLTAFGVQLAAKGDEIPWAAAVGSLHSPLAWFLLVMVVGHIGMALLHHFIKRDGVLQRMV
;
A
#
# COMPACT_ATOMS: atom_id res chain seq x y z
N MET A 1 1.47 6.50 24.41
CA MET A 1 0.09 6.84 24.00
C MET A 1 -0.32 5.99 22.80
N SER A 2 -1.52 5.40 22.83
CA SER A 2 -2.04 4.55 21.75
C SER A 2 -2.61 5.36 20.57
N ILE A 3 -3.27 6.49 20.87
CA ILE A 3 -3.88 7.44 19.93
C ILE A 3 -2.93 8.56 19.51
N ASP A 4 -3.29 9.27 18.43
CA ASP A 4 -2.52 10.40 17.90
C ASP A 4 -2.63 11.65 18.80
N THR A 5 -1.63 12.53 18.72
CA THR A 5 -1.64 13.88 19.30
C THR A 5 -1.18 14.92 18.29
N LYS A 6 -1.30 16.20 18.64
CA LYS A 6 -0.87 17.33 17.79
C LYS A 6 0.65 17.35 17.55
N GLU A 7 1.39 16.66 18.39
CA GLU A 7 2.85 16.59 18.36
C GLU A 7 3.35 15.29 17.70
N ARG A 8 2.66 14.15 17.88
CA ARG A 8 3.15 12.84 17.41
C ARG A 8 2.03 11.84 17.08
N TYR A 9 2.33 10.89 16.19
CA TYR A 9 1.45 9.76 15.94
C TYR A 9 1.46 8.72 17.07
N GLY A 10 0.28 8.20 17.39
CA GLY A 10 0.08 7.17 18.40
C GLY A 10 0.71 5.84 18.01
N ARG A 11 0.87 4.95 19.00
CA ARG A 11 1.45 3.61 18.77
C ARG A 11 0.68 2.82 17.69
N VAL A 12 -0.66 2.90 17.69
CA VAL A 12 -1.49 2.17 16.71
C VAL A 12 -1.21 2.67 15.28
N THR A 13 -1.18 3.99 15.09
CA THR A 13 -0.86 4.60 13.80
C THR A 13 0.53 4.19 13.29
N ARG A 14 1.55 4.23 14.16
CA ARG A 14 2.92 3.84 13.82
C ARG A 14 3.04 2.36 13.48
N VAL A 15 2.38 1.48 14.26
CA VAL A 15 2.40 0.02 13.98
C VAL A 15 1.77 -0.28 12.63
N PHE A 16 0.58 0.26 12.33
CA PHE A 16 0.00 0.06 11.00
C PHE A 16 0.91 0.60 9.90
N HIS A 17 1.46 1.80 10.07
CA HIS A 17 2.34 2.41 9.08
C HIS A 17 3.54 1.52 8.76
N TRP A 18 4.31 1.13 9.77
CA TRP A 18 5.53 0.35 9.56
C TRP A 18 5.26 -1.09 9.12
N LEU A 19 4.22 -1.74 9.64
CA LEU A 19 3.80 -3.06 9.17
C LEU A 19 3.44 -3.01 7.68
N MET A 20 2.62 -2.04 7.28
CA MET A 20 2.23 -1.87 5.88
C MET A 20 3.42 -1.47 5.01
N ALA A 21 4.31 -0.58 5.48
CA ALA A 21 5.50 -0.18 4.74
C ALA A 21 6.42 -1.38 4.47
N LEU A 22 6.61 -2.28 5.44
CA LEU A 22 7.38 -3.51 5.25
C LEU A 22 6.72 -4.45 4.23
N LEU A 23 5.41 -4.68 4.34
CA LEU A 23 4.67 -5.56 3.43
C LEU A 23 4.60 -5.00 1.99
N ILE A 24 4.39 -3.69 1.84
CA ILE A 24 4.39 -3.01 0.53
C ILE A 24 5.80 -3.00 -0.04
N GLY A 25 6.82 -2.67 0.75
CA GLY A 25 8.22 -2.69 0.32
C GLY A 25 8.64 -4.07 -0.18
N TRP A 26 8.30 -5.12 0.58
CA TRP A 26 8.49 -6.51 0.17
C TRP A 26 7.81 -6.83 -1.18
N ARG A 27 6.59 -6.32 -1.40
CA ARG A 27 5.87 -6.51 -2.68
C ARG A 27 6.49 -5.76 -3.84
N LEU A 28 7.06 -4.59 -3.59
CA LEU A 28 7.74 -3.79 -4.61
C LEU A 28 9.06 -4.42 -5.07
N LEU A 29 9.68 -5.32 -4.29
CA LEU A 29 10.86 -6.06 -4.73
C LEU A 29 10.62 -6.88 -6.00
N LYS A 30 9.37 -7.28 -6.28
CA LYS A 30 8.97 -7.97 -7.52
C LYS A 30 9.29 -7.16 -8.80
N PHE A 31 9.48 -5.85 -8.69
CA PHE A 31 9.89 -5.04 -9.85
C PHE A 31 11.31 -5.36 -10.32
N PHE A 32 12.21 -5.79 -9.42
CA PHE A 32 13.56 -6.19 -9.82
C PHE A 32 13.55 -7.43 -10.71
N ASP A 33 12.61 -8.35 -10.53
CA ASP A 33 12.44 -9.55 -11.39
C ASP A 33 12.05 -9.19 -12.82
N ARG A 34 11.27 -8.13 -13.00
CA ARG A 34 10.88 -7.66 -14.35
C ARG A 34 12.03 -6.97 -15.09
N ILE A 35 13.06 -6.54 -14.37
CA ILE A 35 14.21 -5.81 -14.92
C ILE A 35 15.35 -6.78 -15.26
N ALA A 36 15.49 -7.88 -14.52
CA ALA A 36 16.52 -8.89 -14.75
C ALA A 36 15.93 -10.10 -15.51
N GLU A 37 16.25 -10.22 -16.79
CA GLU A 37 15.84 -11.35 -17.65
C GLU A 37 16.51 -12.66 -17.16
N GLY A 38 15.78 -13.54 -16.45
CA GLY A 38 16.27 -14.86 -16.04
C GLY A 38 15.38 -15.59 -15.01
N GLU A 39 15.65 -16.87 -14.73
CA GLU A 39 15.03 -17.62 -13.62
C GLU A 39 15.44 -16.99 -12.28
N HIS A 40 14.53 -16.25 -11.66
CA HIS A 40 14.83 -15.48 -10.45
C HIS A 40 14.17 -16.12 -9.23
N TRP A 41 15.01 -16.44 -8.23
CA TRP A 41 14.63 -16.87 -6.87
C TRP A 41 13.52 -16.00 -6.26
N ILE A 42 13.50 -14.71 -6.59
CA ILE A 42 12.50 -13.74 -6.12
C ILE A 42 11.14 -14.04 -6.73
N GLY A 43 11.05 -14.38 -8.02
CA GLY A 43 9.81 -14.78 -8.66
C GLY A 43 9.23 -16.03 -7.99
N GLU A 44 10.05 -17.06 -7.82
CA GLU A 44 9.65 -18.32 -7.19
C GLU A 44 9.29 -18.17 -5.70
N THR A 45 9.92 -17.24 -4.98
CA THR A 45 9.66 -17.02 -3.54
C THR A 45 8.52 -16.02 -3.31
N LEU A 46 8.39 -14.97 -4.13
CA LEU A 46 7.43 -13.89 -3.92
C LEU A 46 6.07 -14.15 -4.54
N VAL A 47 6.03 -14.81 -5.71
CA VAL A 47 4.80 -15.07 -6.46
C VAL A 47 3.82 -15.97 -5.69
N PRO A 48 4.24 -17.08 -5.03
CA PRO A 48 3.31 -17.92 -4.28
C PRO A 48 2.58 -17.17 -3.16
N TRP A 49 3.25 -16.18 -2.56
CA TRP A 49 2.67 -15.38 -1.48
C TRP A 49 1.92 -14.15 -1.96
N HIS A 50 2.00 -13.80 -3.25
CA HIS A 50 1.51 -12.52 -3.77
C HIS A 50 0.03 -12.29 -3.45
N ILE A 51 -0.80 -13.30 -3.71
CA ILE A 51 -2.24 -13.24 -3.44
C ILE A 51 -2.49 -13.15 -1.92
N SER A 52 -1.87 -14.03 -1.13
CA SER A 52 -2.06 -14.07 0.33
C SER A 52 -1.70 -12.75 1.01
N ILE A 53 -0.55 -12.16 0.69
CA ILE A 53 -0.16 -10.85 1.25
C ILE A 53 -1.01 -9.73 0.65
N GLY A 54 -1.46 -9.83 -0.61
CA GLY A 54 -2.40 -8.88 -1.19
C GLY A 54 -3.72 -8.82 -0.42
N VAL A 55 -4.27 -9.99 -0.06
CA VAL A 55 -5.47 -10.10 0.78
C VAL A 55 -5.22 -9.55 2.19
N LEU A 56 -4.08 -9.88 2.81
CA LEU A 56 -3.70 -9.32 4.11
C LEU A 56 -3.60 -7.79 4.06
N LEU A 57 -2.93 -7.26 3.04
CA LEU A 57 -2.81 -5.82 2.82
C LEU A 57 -4.18 -5.17 2.63
N PHE A 58 -5.10 -5.80 1.89
CA PHE A 58 -6.46 -5.28 1.73
C PHE A 58 -7.15 -5.05 3.08
N VAL A 59 -7.09 -6.04 3.97
CA VAL A 59 -7.65 -5.94 5.33
C VAL A 59 -6.93 -4.85 6.14
N LEU A 60 -5.59 -4.85 6.13
CA LEU A 60 -4.80 -3.87 6.87
C LEU A 60 -5.04 -2.43 6.38
N ILE A 61 -5.19 -2.23 5.08
CA ILE A 61 -5.49 -0.93 4.46
C ILE A 61 -6.89 -0.46 4.87
N ALA A 62 -7.90 -1.33 4.83
CA ALA A 62 -9.24 -0.99 5.28
C ALA A 62 -9.25 -0.57 6.76
N LEU A 63 -8.62 -1.37 7.63
CA LEU A 63 -8.46 -1.05 9.05
C LEU A 63 -7.68 0.25 9.26
N ARG A 64 -6.63 0.47 8.48
CA ARG A 64 -5.83 1.71 8.52
C ARG A 64 -6.65 2.92 8.13
N ILE A 65 -7.47 2.84 7.08
CA ILE A 65 -8.33 3.94 6.64
C ILE A 65 -9.36 4.25 7.73
N ILE A 66 -10.05 3.23 8.27
CA ILE A 66 -11.02 3.39 9.37
C ILE A 66 -10.33 4.06 10.57
N TRP A 67 -9.19 3.52 11.01
CA TRP A 67 -8.43 4.10 12.13
C TRP A 67 -8.03 5.54 11.84
N ALA A 68 -7.49 5.82 10.66
CA ALA A 68 -7.07 7.15 10.28
C ALA A 68 -8.25 8.14 10.35
N LEU A 69 -9.45 7.76 9.90
CA LEU A 69 -10.66 8.59 10.00
C LEU A 69 -11.00 8.92 11.46
N THR A 70 -10.93 7.94 12.38
CA THR A 70 -11.16 8.20 13.82
C THR A 70 -10.15 9.17 14.43
N GLN A 71 -8.92 9.19 13.92
CA GLN A 71 -7.84 10.04 14.45
C GLN A 71 -7.77 11.41 13.78
N ARG A 72 -8.65 11.73 12.81
CA ARG A 72 -8.54 12.94 11.96
C ARG A 72 -8.33 14.24 12.76
N ASN A 73 -9.00 14.38 13.89
CA ASN A 73 -8.93 15.59 14.73
C ASN A 73 -7.70 15.65 15.63
N ASN A 74 -7.02 14.51 15.83
CA ASN A 74 -5.90 14.38 16.76
C ASN A 74 -4.54 14.32 16.05
N ARG A 75 -4.49 14.26 14.72
CA ARG A 75 -3.22 14.11 13.98
C ARG A 75 -2.30 15.33 14.16
N PRO A 76 -0.98 15.13 14.03
CA PRO A 76 -0.03 16.22 14.07
C PRO A 76 -0.30 17.32 13.05
N GLU A 77 -0.13 18.56 13.49
CA GLU A 77 -0.38 19.73 12.65
C GLU A 77 0.57 19.81 11.46
N GLN A 78 0.04 20.28 10.34
CA GLN A 78 0.75 20.44 9.09
C GLN A 78 0.97 21.93 8.83
N ASP A 79 2.10 22.29 8.23
CA ASP A 79 2.34 23.65 7.76
C ASP A 79 1.23 24.06 6.77
N PRO A 80 0.48 25.14 7.04
CA PRO A 80 -0.60 25.61 6.17
C PRO A 80 -0.17 25.80 4.72
N LYS A 81 1.08 26.21 4.46
CA LYS A 81 1.61 26.46 3.11
C LYS A 81 1.73 25.18 2.28
N THR A 82 1.93 24.03 2.92
CA THR A 82 2.11 22.74 2.24
C THR A 82 0.93 21.78 2.44
N ALA A 83 -0.05 22.19 3.25
CA ALA A 83 -1.15 21.33 3.67
C ALA A 83 -1.94 20.71 2.51
N MET A 84 -2.15 21.44 1.40
CA MET A 84 -2.84 20.90 0.22
C MET A 84 -2.05 19.77 -0.44
N LEU A 85 -0.74 19.97 -0.66
CA LEU A 85 0.14 18.96 -1.26
C LEU A 85 0.27 17.72 -0.37
N VAL A 86 0.42 17.92 0.94
CA VAL A 86 0.48 16.82 1.92
C VAL A 86 -0.81 16.02 1.91
N LYS A 87 -1.97 16.69 1.93
CA LYS A 87 -3.28 16.01 1.87
C LYS A 87 -3.48 15.28 0.55
N GLY A 88 -3.15 15.90 -0.58
CA GLY A 88 -3.25 15.31 -1.91
C GLY A 88 -2.35 14.07 -2.07
N GLY A 89 -1.08 14.17 -1.65
CA GLY A 89 -0.14 13.05 -1.70
C GLY A 89 -0.60 11.86 -0.84
N HIS A 90 -1.06 12.12 0.38
CA HIS A 90 -1.63 11.05 1.22
C HIS A 90 -2.91 10.47 0.61
N PHE A 91 -3.80 11.31 0.08
CA PHE A 91 -5.02 10.84 -0.57
C PHE A 91 -4.70 9.90 -1.75
N LEU A 92 -3.78 10.29 -2.63
CA LEU A 92 -3.35 9.47 -3.76
C LEU A 92 -2.70 8.15 -3.29
N LEU A 93 -1.88 8.18 -2.23
CA LEU A 93 -1.33 6.96 -1.64
C LEU A 93 -2.44 6.04 -1.09
N TYR A 94 -3.41 6.57 -0.34
CA TYR A 94 -4.53 5.78 0.16
C TYR A 94 -5.37 5.18 -0.97
N ALA A 95 -5.66 5.96 -2.00
CA ALA A 95 -6.38 5.49 -3.19
C ALA A 95 -5.61 4.38 -3.91
N ALA A 96 -4.33 4.59 -4.20
CA ALA A 96 -3.49 3.59 -4.86
C ALA A 96 -3.38 2.31 -4.03
N MET A 97 -3.11 2.43 -2.73
CA MET A 97 -3.05 1.28 -1.83
C MET A 97 -4.35 0.49 -1.84
N LEU A 98 -5.51 1.14 -1.82
CA LEU A 98 -6.82 0.46 -1.82
C LEU A 98 -7.15 -0.16 -3.18
N LEU A 99 -6.88 0.55 -4.29
CA LEU A 99 -7.17 0.06 -5.64
C LEU A 99 -6.28 -1.11 -6.06
N MET A 100 -5.06 -1.19 -5.54
CA MET A 100 -4.13 -2.29 -5.82
C MET A 100 -4.72 -3.69 -5.52
N PRO A 101 -5.14 -4.03 -4.30
CA PRO A 101 -5.74 -5.32 -4.01
C PRO A 101 -7.10 -5.51 -4.69
N LEU A 102 -7.90 -4.44 -4.86
CA LEU A 102 -9.19 -4.54 -5.56
C LEU A 102 -8.99 -4.96 -7.02
N THR A 103 -8.10 -4.30 -7.74
CA THR A 103 -7.76 -4.69 -9.12
C THR A 103 -7.08 -6.05 -9.16
N GLY A 104 -6.32 -6.44 -8.13
CA GLY A 104 -5.75 -7.79 -8.02
C GLY A 104 -6.82 -8.87 -7.90
N VAL A 105 -7.86 -8.65 -7.09
CA VAL A 105 -9.03 -9.54 -7.04
C VAL A 105 -9.74 -9.59 -8.39
N MET A 106 -9.86 -8.46 -9.08
CA MET A 106 -10.45 -8.41 -10.43
C MET A 106 -9.63 -9.17 -11.47
N VAL A 107 -8.30 -9.21 -11.37
CA VAL A 107 -7.46 -10.10 -12.19
C VAL A 107 -7.80 -11.56 -11.89
N MET A 108 -7.86 -11.95 -10.62
CA MET A 108 -8.06 -13.35 -10.23
C MET A 108 -9.45 -13.87 -10.63
N LEU A 109 -10.50 -13.12 -10.28
CA LEU A 109 -11.88 -13.53 -10.58
C LEU A 109 -12.26 -13.25 -12.03
N GLY A 110 -11.78 -12.15 -12.60
CA GLY A 110 -12.08 -11.77 -13.99
C GLY A 110 -11.57 -12.77 -15.01
N ASN A 111 -10.44 -13.43 -14.75
CA ASN A 111 -9.88 -14.46 -15.63
C ASN A 111 -10.22 -15.90 -15.18
N GLY A 112 -11.18 -16.09 -14.26
CA GLY A 112 -11.63 -17.41 -13.84
C GLY A 112 -10.66 -18.21 -12.96
N TYR A 113 -9.54 -17.62 -12.51
CA TYR A 113 -8.49 -18.30 -11.76
C TYR A 113 -8.89 -18.70 -10.33
N GLY A 114 -9.99 -18.15 -9.82
CA GLY A 114 -10.39 -18.27 -8.41
C GLY A 114 -9.46 -17.50 -7.48
N LEU A 115 -9.74 -17.52 -6.17
CA LEU A 115 -8.95 -16.79 -5.18
C LEU A 115 -8.65 -17.70 -3.98
N THR A 116 -7.37 -18.00 -3.78
CA THR A 116 -6.88 -18.76 -2.61
C THR A 116 -5.83 -17.93 -1.88
N ALA A 117 -6.01 -17.74 -0.58
CA ALA A 117 -5.10 -16.99 0.27
C ALA A 117 -4.80 -17.78 1.54
N PHE A 118 -3.52 -17.90 1.90
CA PHE A 118 -3.06 -18.67 3.06
C PHE A 118 -3.59 -20.12 3.09
N GLY A 119 -3.70 -20.76 1.91
CA GLY A 119 -4.25 -22.11 1.77
C GLY A 119 -5.78 -22.21 1.87
N VAL A 120 -6.48 -21.11 2.15
CA VAL A 120 -7.94 -21.05 2.22
C VAL A 120 -8.49 -20.57 0.89
N GLN A 121 -9.39 -21.35 0.29
CA GLN A 121 -10.13 -20.93 -0.89
C GLN A 121 -11.20 -19.91 -0.50
N LEU A 122 -11.06 -18.68 -0.99
CA LEU A 122 -12.01 -17.58 -0.79
C LEU A 122 -13.03 -17.49 -1.93
N ALA A 123 -12.62 -17.92 -3.14
CA ALA A 123 -13.49 -18.06 -4.29
C ALA A 123 -13.02 -19.23 -5.16
N ALA A 124 -13.96 -20.05 -5.62
CA ALA A 124 -13.66 -21.15 -6.54
C ALA A 124 -13.26 -20.60 -7.92
N LYS A 125 -12.62 -21.47 -8.71
CA LYS A 125 -12.43 -21.22 -10.15
C LYS A 125 -13.79 -21.19 -10.84
N GLY A 126 -13.88 -20.43 -11.93
CA GLY A 126 -15.12 -20.28 -12.70
C GLY A 126 -14.83 -19.73 -14.08
N ASP A 127 -15.89 -19.31 -14.76
CA ASP A 127 -15.79 -18.71 -16.09
C ASP A 127 -15.19 -17.30 -16.04
N GLU A 128 -14.67 -16.84 -17.18
CA GLU A 128 -14.18 -15.47 -17.32
C GLU A 128 -15.31 -14.45 -17.16
N ILE A 129 -14.99 -13.32 -16.53
CA ILE A 129 -15.88 -12.19 -16.33
C ILE A 129 -15.25 -10.98 -17.04
N PRO A 130 -15.61 -10.71 -18.31
CA PRO A 130 -14.86 -9.77 -19.15
C PRO A 130 -14.70 -8.36 -18.58
N TRP A 131 -15.75 -7.81 -17.95
CA TRP A 131 -15.68 -6.48 -17.34
C TRP A 131 -14.72 -6.43 -16.15
N ALA A 132 -14.64 -7.51 -15.36
CA ALA A 132 -13.73 -7.62 -14.24
C ALA A 132 -12.29 -7.81 -14.72
N ALA A 133 -12.07 -8.64 -15.75
CA ALA A 133 -10.76 -8.77 -16.39
C ALA A 133 -10.27 -7.41 -16.95
N ALA A 134 -11.15 -6.63 -17.58
CA ALA A 134 -10.85 -5.30 -18.07
C ALA A 134 -10.42 -4.34 -16.94
N VAL A 135 -11.12 -4.33 -15.80
CA VAL A 135 -10.70 -3.55 -14.62
C VAL A 135 -9.39 -4.09 -14.03
N GLY A 136 -9.22 -5.41 -14.01
CA GLY A 136 -8.00 -6.09 -13.55
C GLY A 136 -6.76 -5.69 -14.33
N SER A 137 -6.90 -5.35 -15.61
CA SER A 137 -5.78 -4.85 -16.45
C SER A 137 -5.10 -3.59 -15.87
N LEU A 138 -5.81 -2.81 -15.05
CA LEU A 138 -5.27 -1.63 -14.36
C LEU A 138 -4.29 -1.98 -13.24
N HIS A 139 -4.22 -3.24 -12.80
CA HIS A 139 -3.37 -3.65 -11.68
C HIS A 139 -1.88 -3.36 -11.93
N SER A 140 -1.36 -3.68 -13.13
CA SER A 140 0.06 -3.44 -13.45
C SER A 140 0.40 -1.94 -13.57
N PRO A 141 -0.38 -1.10 -14.28
CA PRO A 141 -0.21 0.35 -14.24
C PRO A 141 -0.29 0.95 -12.84
N LEU A 142 -1.25 0.51 -12.01
CA LEU A 142 -1.38 0.97 -10.62
C LEU A 142 -0.17 0.57 -9.76
N ALA A 143 0.44 -0.58 -10.03
CA ALA A 143 1.64 -1.01 -9.30
C ALA A 143 2.82 -0.05 -9.57
N TRP A 144 3.02 0.37 -10.82
CA TRP A 144 4.03 1.37 -11.17
C TRP A 144 3.72 2.73 -10.56
N PHE A 145 2.46 3.16 -10.61
CA PHE A 145 2.03 4.40 -9.97
C PHE A 145 2.31 4.37 -8.46
N LEU A 146 1.96 3.28 -7.77
CA LEU A 146 2.21 3.11 -6.34
C LEU A 146 3.72 3.12 -6.04
N LEU A 147 4.55 2.49 -6.88
CA LEU A 147 6.01 2.53 -6.73
C LEU A 147 6.53 3.98 -6.75
N VAL A 148 6.14 4.77 -7.74
CA VAL A 148 6.53 6.19 -7.85
C VAL A 148 6.07 6.97 -6.62
N MET A 149 4.82 6.76 -6.19
CA MET A 149 4.26 7.44 -5.02
C MET A 149 5.01 7.07 -3.73
N VAL A 150 5.40 5.81 -3.53
CA VAL A 150 6.17 5.35 -2.38
C VAL A 150 7.59 5.92 -2.39
N VAL A 151 8.28 5.88 -3.54
CA VAL A 151 9.61 6.48 -3.69
C VAL A 151 9.57 7.98 -3.42
N GLY A 152 8.60 8.69 -4.00
CA GLY A 152 8.40 10.12 -3.74
C GLY A 152 8.09 10.42 -2.28
N HIS A 153 7.25 9.61 -1.63
CA HIS A 153 6.93 9.74 -0.21
C HIS A 153 8.16 9.58 0.68
N ILE A 154 8.97 8.55 0.44
CA ILE A 154 10.24 8.33 1.15
C ILE A 154 11.19 9.50 0.89
N GLY A 155 11.35 9.92 -0.36
CA GLY A 155 12.19 11.06 -0.73
C GLY A 155 11.80 12.34 0.02
N MET A 156 10.51 12.63 0.12
CA MET A 156 10.01 13.77 0.90
C MET A 156 10.28 13.62 2.39
N ALA A 157 10.09 12.43 2.97
CA ALA A 157 10.41 12.19 4.38
C ALA A 157 11.90 12.42 4.68
N LEU A 158 12.79 11.97 3.78
CA LEU A 158 14.24 12.18 3.88
C LEU A 158 14.62 13.66 3.69
N LEU A 159 13.99 14.36 2.74
CA LEU A 159 14.17 15.81 2.56
C LEU A 159 13.79 16.57 3.84
N HIS A 160 12.65 16.22 4.44
CA HIS A 160 12.21 16.81 5.69
C HIS A 160 13.17 16.52 6.85
N HIS A 161 13.72 15.30 6.91
CA HIS A 161 14.64 14.90 7.96
C HIS A 161 16.03 15.55 7.83
N PHE A 162 16.66 15.48 6.66
CA PHE A 162 18.05 15.90 6.48
C PHE A 162 18.21 17.38 6.12
N ILE A 163 17.31 17.92 5.29
CA ILE A 163 17.40 19.30 4.79
C ILE A 163 16.57 20.23 5.68
N LYS A 164 15.26 19.97 5.85
CA LYS A 164 14.39 20.88 6.62
C LYS A 164 14.54 20.73 8.13
N ARG A 165 14.93 19.55 8.61
CA ARG A 165 15.15 19.21 10.03
C ARG A 165 13.97 19.58 10.93
N ASP A 166 12.75 19.41 10.44
CA ASP A 166 11.50 19.88 11.08
C ASP A 166 10.75 18.80 11.89
N GLY A 167 11.41 17.66 12.11
CA GLY A 167 10.89 16.60 12.97
C GLY A 167 9.80 15.73 12.34
N VAL A 168 9.43 15.91 11.07
CA VAL A 168 8.31 15.17 10.44
C VAL A 168 8.48 13.65 10.53
N LEU A 169 9.68 13.15 10.21
CA LEU A 169 9.97 11.71 10.30
C LEU A 169 9.86 11.20 11.74
N GLN A 170 10.37 11.97 12.71
CA GLN A 170 10.34 11.65 14.13
C GLN A 170 8.92 11.57 14.69
N ARG A 171 7.91 12.14 14.02
CA ARG A 171 6.50 11.98 14.43
C ARG A 171 5.98 10.57 14.15
N MET A 172 6.58 9.85 13.20
CA MET A 172 6.18 8.51 12.75
C MET A 172 7.07 7.39 13.31
N VAL A 173 8.25 7.72 13.84
CA VAL A 173 9.12 6.79 14.58
C VAL A 173 8.70 6.75 16.03
#